data_AF-A0A962TUA0-F1
#
_entry.id   AF-A0A962TUA0-F1
#
_cell.length_a   1.000
_cell.length_b   1.000
_cell.length_c   1.000
_cell.angle_alpha   90.00
_cell.angle_beta   90.00
_cell.angle_gamma   90.00
#
_symmetry.space_group_name_H-M   'P 1'
#
loop_
_entity.id
_entity.type
_entity.pdbx_description
1 polymer ?
#
loop_
_entity_poly.entity_id
_entity_poly.type
_entity_poly.pdbx_seq_one_letter_code
_entity_poly.pdbx_strand_id
1 'polypeptide(L)' 'IILADEPTAALDSERAGIVMDLLRKVAVEQNAAILAVTHDEKIYDRFDHTFYLRDGELK' A
#
# COMPACT_ATOMS: atom_id res chain seq x y z
N ILE A 1 1.67 3.76 -13.03
CA ILE A 1 2.29 3.52 -11.70
C ILE A 1 1.64 4.47 -10.71
N ILE A 2 1.20 3.97 -9.56
CA ILE A 2 0.67 4.76 -8.45
C ILE A 2 1.74 4.78 -7.35
N LEU A 3 2.15 5.98 -6.93
CA LEU A 3 3.05 6.17 -5.80
C LEU A 3 2.21 6.75 -4.66
N ALA A 4 2.24 6.10 -3.49
CA ALA A 4 1.43 6.48 -2.34
C ALA A 4 2.26 6.53 -1.07
N ASP A 5 2.41 7.72 -0.50
CA ASP A 5 3.08 7.91 0.79
C ASP A 5 2.01 7.93 1.90
N GLU A 6 2.05 6.92 2.77
CA GLU A 6 1.06 6.65 3.82
C GLU A 6 -0.42 6.89 3.42
N PRO A 7 -0.94 6.17 2.39
CA PRO A 7 -2.25 6.46 1.77
C PRO A 7 -3.46 6.37 2.71
N THR A 8 -3.30 5.76 3.88
CA THR A 8 -4.38 5.48 4.83
C THR A 8 -4.14 6.12 6.20
N ALA A 9 -3.14 6.98 6.38
CA ALA A 9 -2.75 7.54 7.69
C ALA A 9 -3.90 8.24 8.45
N ALA A 10 -4.84 8.84 7.72
CA ALA A 10 -5.98 9.57 8.30
C ALA A 10 -7.24 8.70 8.52
N LEU A 11 -7.16 7.39 8.25
CA LEU A 11 -8.31 6.50 8.23
C LEU A 11 -8.27 5.52 9.40
N ASP A 12 -9.46 5.13 9.88
CA ASP A 12 -9.59 3.96 10.73
C ASP A 12 -9.28 2.67 9.95
N SER A 13 -9.05 1.56 10.66
CA SER A 13 -8.62 0.30 10.05
C SER A 13 -9.64 -0.30 9.07
N GLU A 14 -10.93 -0.04 9.24
CA GLU A 14 -11.97 -0.52 8.32
C GLU A 14 -11.90 0.26 7.00
N ARG A 15 -11.87 1.59 7.09
CA ARG A 15 -11.76 2.49 5.92
C ARG A 15 -10.45 2.32 5.19
N ALA A 16 -9.34 2.13 5.91
CA ALA A 16 -8.03 1.86 5.33
C ALA A 16 -8.06 0.63 4.42
N GLY A 17 -8.69 -0.47 4.88
CA GLY A 17 -8.89 -1.68 4.09
C GLY A 17 -9.65 -1.41 2.79
N ILE A 18 -10.79 -0.72 2.89
CA ILE A 18 -11.63 -0.39 1.73
C ILE A 18 -10.85 0.43 0.69
N VAL A 19 -10.09 1.44 1.13
CA VAL A 19 -9.29 2.29 0.23
C VAL A 19 -8.20 1.48 -0.46
N MET A 20 -7.51 0.60 0.27
CA MET A 20 -6.48 -0.26 -0.32
C MET A 20 -7.05 -1.24 -1.34
N ASP A 21 -8.22 -1.81 -1.07
CA ASP A 21 -8.89 -2.72 -2.01
C ASP A 21 -9.30 -2.00 -3.31
N LEU A 22 -9.77 -0.76 -3.19
CA LEU A 22 -10.08 0.10 -4.34
C LEU A 22 -8.84 0.45 -5.15
N LEU A 23 -7.74 0.84 -4.49
CA LEU A 23 -6.47 1.13 -5.15
C LEU A 23 -5.97 -0.10 -5.92
N ARG A 24 -5.99 -1.28 -5.28
CA ARG A 24 -5.59 -2.55 -5.89
C ARG A 24 -6.44 -2.87 -7.12
N LYS A 25 -7.76 -2.69 -7.04
CA LYS A 25 -8.66 -2.91 -8.17
C LYS A 25 -8.30 -2.01 -9.36
N VAL A 26 -8.13 -0.71 -9.12
CA VAL A 26 -7.77 0.27 -10.16
C VAL A 26 -6.43 -0.08 -10.79
N ALA A 27 -5.44 -0.49 -9.99
CA ALA A 27 -4.14 -0.92 -10.48
C ALA A 27 -4.23 -2.13 -11.42
N VAL A 28 -5.02 -3.14 -11.07
CA VAL A 28 -5.25 -4.31 -11.93
C VAL A 28 -5.94 -3.92 -13.23
N GLU A 29 -7.02 -3.14 -13.16
CA GLU A 29 -7.79 -2.70 -14.34
C GLU A 29 -6.94 -1.88 -15.32
N GLN A 30 -6.01 -1.07 -14.80
CA GLN A 30 -5.15 -0.20 -15.60
C GLN A 30 -3.79 -0.83 -15.95
N ASN A 31 -3.55 -2.09 -15.55
CA ASN A 31 -2.23 -2.73 -15.68
C ASN A 31 -1.10 -1.86 -15.10
N ALA A 32 -1.33 -1.30 -13.91
CA ALA A 32 -0.42 -0.40 -13.22
C ALA A 32 0.13 -1.04 -11.95
N ALA A 33 1.39 -0.74 -11.62
CA ALA A 33 1.96 -1.09 -10.31
C ALA A 33 1.63 -0.03 -9.25
N ILE A 34 1.48 -0.47 -8.00
CA ILE A 34 1.39 0.39 -6.81
C ILE A 34 2.69 0.24 -6.02
N LEU A 35 3.31 1.36 -5.67
CA LEU A 35 4.35 1.42 -4.65
C LEU A 35 3.82 2.30 -3.51
N ALA A 36 3.66 1.69 -2.34
CA ALA A 36 3.19 2.38 -1.15
C ALA A 36 4.24 2.34 -0.03
N VAL A 37 4.37 3.45 0.69
CA VAL A 37 5.10 3.53 1.94
C VAL A 37 4.08 3.53 3.07
N THR A 38 4.24 2.65 4.06
CA THR A 38 3.35 2.58 5.21
C THR A 38 4.03 1.93 6.40
N HIS A 39 3.62 2.33 7.60
CA HIS A 39 3.93 1.63 8.86
C HIS A 39 2.77 0.75 9.35
N ASP A 40 1.65 0.70 8.61
CA ASP A 40 0.48 -0.10 8.97
C ASP A 40 0.61 -1.54 8.46
N GLU A 41 0.95 -2.46 9.36
CA GLU A 41 1.06 -3.90 9.06
C GLU A 41 -0.28 -4.53 8.68
N LYS A 42 -1.41 -3.91 9.04
CA LYS A 42 -2.74 -4.48 8.79
C LYS A 42 -3.06 -4.58 7.31
N ILE A 43 -2.39 -3.80 6.46
CA ILE A 43 -2.62 -3.76 5.01
C ILE A 43 -1.62 -4.59 4.20
N TYR A 44 -0.69 -5.30 4.85
CA TYR A 44 0.36 -6.06 4.16
C TYR A 44 -0.19 -7.19 3.28
N ASP A 45 -1.31 -7.79 3.66
CA ASP A 45 -1.99 -8.84 2.90
C ASP A 45 -2.56 -8.40 1.54
N ARG A 46 -2.62 -7.08 1.27
CA ARG A 46 -3.06 -6.51 -0.01
C ARG A 46 -1.95 -6.30 -1.03
N PHE A 47 -0.69 -6.52 -0.65
CA PHE A 47 0.46 -6.35 -1.52
C PHE A 47 1.07 -7.70 -1.94
N ASP A 48 1.54 -7.78 -3.18
CA ASP A 48 2.22 -8.97 -3.69
C ASP A 48 3.64 -9.10 -3.12
N HIS A 49 4.26 -7.96 -2.79
CA HIS A 49 5.61 -7.88 -2.24
C HIS A 49 5.69 -6.82 -1.15
N THR A 50 6.45 -7.12 -0.10
CA THR A 50 6.76 -6.19 1.00
C THR A 50 8.27 -6.11 1.14
N PHE A 51 8.80 -4.88 1.24
CA PHE A 51 10.21 -4.61 1.43
C PHE A 51 10.38 -3.78 2.69
N TYR A 52 11.41 -4.09 3.49
CA TYR A 52 11.71 -3.32 4.70
C TYR A 52 12.85 -2.36 4.42
N LEU A 53 12.64 -1.07 4.62
CA LEU A 53 13.69 -0.07 4.55
C LEU A 53 14.18 0.25 5.96
N ARG A 54 15.48 0.11 6.21
CA ARG A 54 16.11 0.48 7.48
C ARG A 54 17.47 1.10 7.23
N ASP A 55 17.72 2.25 7.86
CA ASP A 55 19.01 2.96 7.77
C ASP A 55 19.45 3.25 6.32
N GLY A 56 18.48 3.48 5.41
CA GLY A 56 18.72 3.73 3.99
C GLY A 56 18.91 2.47 3.13
N GLU A 57 18.81 1.27 3.73
CA GLU A 57 19.01 -0.01 3.05
C GLU A 57 17.72 -0.84 2.99
N LEU A 58 17.43 -1.41 1.83
CA LEU A 58 16.34 -2.38 1.65
C LEU A 58 16.80 -3.75 2.15
N LYS A 59 15.99 -4.38 3.01
CA LYS A 59 16.20 -5.71 3.58
C LYS A 59 15.16 -6.70 3.10
#